data_AF-A0A0A3I3C4-F1
#
_entry.id   AF-A0A0A3I3C4-F1
#
_cell.length_a   1.000
_cell.length_b   1.000
_cell.length_c   1.000
_cell.angle_alpha   90.00
_cell.angle_beta   90.00
_cell.angle_gamma   90.00
#
_symmetry.space_group_name_H-M   'P 1'
#
loop_
_entity.id
_entity.type
_entity.pdbx_description
1 polymer ?
#
loop_
_entity_poly.entity_id
_entity_poly.type
_entity_poly.pdbx_seq_one_letter_code
_entity_poly.pdbx_strand_id
1 'polypeptide(L)'
;MLLKSRLTHLISVVAFALGITLAGPISSTEAAMPAKTNPITINMNGNTFQPESAPFIKNGTVYLPLRDIGELLGTVVFWNSSNKTVTMTYPKLTVQLTYGSMNAKVNGKTVNLTAPLQNVNSRIFIPLRFLSESTGASVDWNNTSKTVSITQKSDNFVKATDVNITSWLNRNTGEFYFAYPFEQVPVLAGKMNNDFKGSLSFEFNTIDSKNFIITILDNFGEPRVGYDAYNFLINGSKIIDQKKASYFKRYEGNVTYYHFLDPKTNLYNTHSLLTDGKMVSIYNKNGEKVKEYNLPELTGKDESFAVLGASNEYLIVRPNITGFLTLIDFKNNSVVELHEKLLSGKDLEYAKTNEVPYRGDELRFSGASNNETELYFYYDSPIDGKDEPKKLTYDRASK
;
A
#
# COMPACT_ATOMS: atom_id res chain seq x y z
N MET A 1 16.33 10.54 31.35
CA MET A 1 16.39 9.71 32.58
C MET A 1 16.91 8.34 32.15
N LEU A 2 18.22 8.15 31.86
CA LEU A 2 19.35 7.90 32.79
C LEU A 2 18.96 6.84 33.83
N LEU A 3 19.62 5.69 34.03
CA LEU A 3 21.04 5.36 33.89
C LEU A 3 21.24 3.82 33.89
N LYS A 4 22.32 3.35 33.24
CA LYS A 4 22.91 2.00 33.41
C LYS A 4 23.48 1.83 34.82
N SER A 5 23.58 0.60 35.31
CA SER A 5 24.64 0.19 36.26
C SER A 5 24.86 -1.32 36.29
N ARG A 6 26.12 -1.72 36.06
CA ARG A 6 26.66 -3.07 36.28
C ARG A 6 27.15 -3.17 37.72
N LEU A 7 27.11 -4.36 38.33
CA LEU A 7 27.98 -4.67 39.46
C LEU A 7 28.57 -6.08 39.32
N THR A 8 29.88 -6.11 39.18
CA THR A 8 30.76 -7.28 39.32
C THR A 8 31.28 -7.35 40.76
N HIS A 9 31.29 -8.52 41.38
CA HIS A 9 32.29 -8.85 42.40
C HIS A 9 32.74 -10.32 42.27
N LEU A 10 34.06 -10.47 42.26
CA LEU A 10 34.87 -11.68 42.35
C LEU A 10 35.35 -11.85 43.80
N ILE A 11 35.99 -13.01 44.08
CA ILE A 11 36.80 -13.40 45.28
C ILE A 11 36.02 -14.30 46.27
N SER A 12 36.46 -15.44 46.82
CA SER A 12 37.60 -16.37 46.62
C SER A 12 37.43 -17.58 47.59
N VAL A 13 37.69 -18.80 47.09
CA VAL A 13 38.57 -19.86 47.67
C VAL A 13 38.20 -20.62 48.98
N VAL A 14 37.92 -21.94 48.77
CA VAL A 14 38.44 -23.18 49.44
C VAL A 14 38.06 -23.54 50.89
N ALA A 15 37.50 -24.74 51.08
CA ALA A 15 38.11 -25.82 51.89
C ALA A 15 37.34 -27.16 51.81
N PHE A 16 38.14 -28.24 51.86
CA PHE A 16 37.87 -29.68 51.73
C PHE A 16 37.02 -30.29 52.86
N ALA A 17 36.21 -31.31 52.56
CA ALA A 17 36.03 -32.47 53.45
C ALA A 17 35.56 -33.71 52.67
N LEU A 18 36.35 -34.78 52.77
CA LEU A 18 36.10 -36.13 52.25
C LEU A 18 34.85 -36.76 52.88
N GLY A 19 34.01 -37.38 52.04
CA GLY A 19 32.98 -38.33 52.45
C GLY A 19 32.94 -39.50 51.48
N ILE A 20 33.51 -40.64 51.89
CA ILE A 20 33.49 -41.92 51.16
C ILE A 20 32.04 -42.40 51.08
N THR A 21 31.52 -42.58 49.87
CA THR A 21 30.25 -43.29 49.63
C THR A 21 30.44 -44.33 48.53
N LEU A 22 29.83 -45.50 48.76
CA LEU A 22 30.01 -46.76 48.04
C LEU A 22 29.67 -46.63 46.54
N ALA A 23 30.60 -47.04 45.68
CA ALA A 23 30.36 -47.20 44.26
C ALA A 23 29.54 -48.48 44.00
N GLY A 24 28.23 -48.34 43.82
CA GLY A 24 27.44 -49.30 43.06
C GLY A 24 27.58 -49.03 41.55
N PRO A 25 27.50 -50.03 40.67
CA PRO A 25 27.50 -49.79 39.24
C PRO A 25 26.23 -49.03 38.86
N ILE A 26 26.36 -47.71 38.65
CA ILE A 26 25.34 -46.92 37.99
C ILE A 26 25.37 -47.34 36.53
N SER A 27 24.44 -48.21 36.15
CA SER A 27 24.12 -48.46 34.75
C SER A 27 23.54 -47.15 34.21
N SER A 28 24.39 -46.34 33.57
CA SER A 28 23.96 -45.15 32.85
C SER A 28 23.21 -45.61 31.62
N THR A 29 21.89 -45.71 31.75
CA THR A 29 21.00 -45.61 30.59
C THR A 29 21.14 -44.19 30.08
N GLU A 30 21.98 -44.02 29.08
CA GLU A 30 22.11 -42.79 28.31
C GLU A 30 20.74 -42.53 27.66
N ALA A 31 19.92 -41.70 28.31
CA ALA A 31 18.66 -41.24 27.76
C ALA A 31 18.99 -40.51 26.46
N ALA A 32 18.68 -41.13 25.33
CA ALA A 32 18.87 -40.55 24.02
C ALA A 32 18.26 -39.14 23.99
N MET A 33 19.09 -38.12 23.77
CA MET A 33 18.61 -36.77 23.54
C MET A 33 17.60 -36.82 22.38
N PRO A 34 16.42 -36.17 22.50
CA PRO A 34 15.47 -36.12 21.40
C PRO A 34 16.18 -35.52 20.18
N ALA A 35 16.14 -36.26 19.06
CA ALA A 35 16.74 -35.83 17.81
C ALA A 35 16.26 -34.42 17.45
N LYS A 36 17.21 -33.51 17.25
CA LYS A 36 16.96 -32.14 16.80
C LYS A 36 16.30 -32.23 15.42
N THR A 37 14.98 -32.10 15.36
CA THR A 37 14.25 -32.08 14.10
C THR A 37 14.60 -30.78 13.38
N ASN A 38 15.12 -30.89 12.15
CA ASN A 38 15.37 -29.71 11.34
C ASN A 38 14.05 -28.99 11.08
N PRO A 39 13.95 -27.67 11.35
CA PRO A 39 12.74 -26.91 11.06
C PRO A 39 12.45 -26.91 9.57
N ILE A 40 11.18 -26.95 9.19
CA ILE A 40 10.77 -26.90 7.79
C ILE A 40 10.99 -25.48 7.27
N THR A 41 11.74 -25.36 6.18
CA THR A 41 11.98 -24.09 5.48
C THR A 41 11.06 -23.98 4.27
N ILE A 42 10.53 -22.79 4.00
CA ILE A 42 9.67 -22.52 2.85
C ILE A 42 10.32 -21.43 2.01
N ASN A 43 10.52 -21.69 0.72
CA ASN A 43 11.08 -20.75 -0.23
C ASN A 43 10.06 -20.43 -1.32
N MET A 44 9.90 -19.15 -1.66
CA MET A 44 9.07 -18.66 -2.75
C MET A 44 9.95 -17.92 -3.75
N ASN A 45 9.99 -18.40 -5.00
CA ASN A 45 10.81 -17.81 -6.07
C ASN A 45 12.28 -17.60 -5.65
N GLY A 46 12.84 -18.55 -4.90
CA GLY A 46 14.22 -18.51 -4.40
C GLY A 46 14.44 -17.74 -3.09
N ASN A 47 13.44 -16.99 -2.61
CA ASN A 47 13.52 -16.25 -1.35
C ASN A 47 12.91 -17.04 -0.19
N THR A 48 13.56 -17.05 0.97
CA THR A 48 13.02 -17.69 2.17
C THR A 48 11.83 -16.91 2.72
N PHE A 49 10.69 -17.57 2.87
CA PHE A 49 9.50 -17.06 3.54
C PHE A 49 9.51 -17.49 5.01
N GLN A 50 9.27 -16.56 5.92
CA GLN A 50 9.21 -16.82 7.36
C GLN A 50 7.76 -16.77 7.84
N PRO A 51 7.12 -17.92 8.08
CA PRO A 51 5.74 -17.95 8.54
C PRO A 51 5.61 -17.52 10.00
N GLU A 52 4.49 -16.89 10.35
CA GLU A 52 4.18 -16.49 11.72
C GLU A 52 4.02 -17.69 12.67
N SER A 53 3.56 -18.82 12.13
CA SER A 53 3.49 -20.08 12.88
C SER A 53 4.29 -21.16 12.20
N ALA A 54 4.92 -22.02 13.01
CA ALA A 54 5.72 -23.12 12.50
C ALA A 54 4.87 -24.05 11.60
N PRO A 55 5.28 -24.30 10.35
CA PRO A 55 4.69 -25.34 9.52
C PRO A 55 4.98 -26.71 10.12
N PHE A 56 4.16 -27.71 9.79
CA PHE A 56 4.36 -29.08 10.23
C PHE A 56 4.12 -30.08 9.12
N ILE A 57 4.65 -31.29 9.29
CA ILE A 57 4.37 -32.43 8.41
C ILE A 57 3.44 -33.41 9.12
N LYS A 58 2.38 -33.83 8.43
CA LYS A 58 1.50 -34.92 8.88
C LYS A 58 1.19 -35.82 7.69
N ASN A 59 1.48 -37.12 7.83
CA ASN A 59 1.28 -38.13 6.80
C ASN A 59 1.88 -37.73 5.44
N GLY A 60 3.12 -37.22 5.45
CA GLY A 60 3.83 -36.79 4.24
C GLY A 60 3.35 -35.46 3.63
N THR A 61 2.36 -34.80 4.22
CA THR A 61 1.85 -33.49 3.76
C THR A 61 2.40 -32.37 4.63
N VAL A 62 2.93 -31.32 4.00
CA VAL A 62 3.32 -30.07 4.68
C VAL A 62 2.10 -29.17 4.83
N TYR A 63 1.90 -28.70 6.04
CA TYR A 63 0.81 -27.81 6.43
C TYR A 63 1.36 -26.44 6.81
N LEU A 64 0.68 -25.40 6.35
CA LEU A 64 0.97 -24.01 6.68
C LEU A 64 -0.31 -23.31 7.16
N PRO A 65 -0.24 -22.37 8.13
CA PRO A 65 -1.41 -21.62 8.56
C PRO A 65 -2.06 -20.87 7.39
N LEU A 66 -3.37 -20.72 7.46
CA LEU A 66 -4.16 -20.09 6.40
C LEU A 66 -3.64 -18.70 6.03
N ARG A 67 -3.38 -17.84 7.02
CA ARG A 67 -2.90 -16.46 6.83
C ARG A 67 -1.57 -16.44 6.09
N ASP A 68 -0.61 -17.24 6.55
CA ASP A 68 0.72 -17.38 5.96
C ASP A 68 0.65 -17.83 4.49
N ILE A 69 -0.28 -18.72 4.13
CA ILE A 69 -0.49 -19.11 2.73
C ILE A 69 -1.01 -17.93 1.89
N GLY A 70 -1.92 -17.13 2.45
CA GLY A 70 -2.43 -15.93 1.80
C GLY A 70 -1.32 -14.94 1.43
N GLU A 71 -0.41 -14.70 2.37
CA GLU A 71 0.75 -13.82 2.19
C GLU A 71 1.75 -14.40 1.19
N LEU A 72 2.12 -15.68 1.38
CA LEU A 72 3.06 -16.40 0.54
C LEU A 72 2.67 -16.43 -0.93
N LEU A 73 1.36 -16.61 -1.22
CA LEU A 73 0.84 -16.75 -2.58
C LEU A 73 0.24 -15.45 -3.14
N GLY A 74 0.26 -14.35 -2.38
CA GLY A 74 -0.35 -13.09 -2.79
C GLY A 74 -1.87 -13.21 -2.99
N THR A 75 -2.54 -14.07 -2.23
CA THR A 75 -3.99 -14.30 -2.30
C THR A 75 -4.72 -13.60 -1.15
N VAL A 76 -6.04 -13.54 -1.22
CA VAL A 76 -6.89 -13.22 -0.07
C VAL A 76 -7.45 -14.52 0.48
N VAL A 77 -7.43 -14.67 1.79
CA VAL A 77 -7.90 -15.87 2.48
C VAL A 77 -8.81 -15.46 3.63
N PHE A 78 -9.95 -16.12 3.77
CA PHE A 78 -10.86 -15.89 4.89
C PHE A 78 -11.58 -17.17 5.31
N TRP A 79 -11.93 -17.22 6.59
CA TRP A 79 -12.65 -18.32 7.21
C TRP A 79 -14.09 -17.90 7.49
N ASN A 80 -15.04 -18.67 6.98
CA ASN A 80 -16.45 -18.56 7.34
C ASN A 80 -16.78 -19.63 8.40
N SER A 81 -17.05 -19.18 9.63
CA SER A 81 -17.35 -20.04 10.77
C SER A 81 -18.70 -20.74 10.67
N SER A 82 -19.69 -20.10 10.03
CA SER A 82 -21.07 -20.61 9.95
C SER A 82 -21.16 -21.90 9.13
N ASN A 83 -20.44 -21.96 8.01
CA ASN A 83 -20.39 -23.12 7.12
C ASN A 83 -19.04 -23.86 7.18
N LYS A 84 -18.18 -23.49 8.13
CA LYS A 84 -16.84 -24.08 8.34
C LYS A 84 -16.01 -24.16 7.06
N THR A 85 -16.02 -23.10 6.26
CA THR A 85 -15.38 -23.06 4.94
C THR A 85 -14.29 -21.99 4.89
N VAL A 86 -13.11 -22.39 4.40
CA VAL A 86 -12.06 -21.48 3.95
C VAL A 86 -12.36 -21.08 2.52
N THR A 87 -12.30 -19.79 2.23
CA THR A 87 -12.28 -19.27 0.86
C THR A 87 -10.95 -18.58 0.61
N MET A 88 -10.32 -18.92 -0.51
CA MET A 88 -9.15 -18.23 -1.04
C MET A 88 -9.53 -17.62 -2.39
N THR A 89 -9.21 -16.34 -2.58
CA THR A 89 -9.46 -15.62 -3.83
C THR A 89 -8.19 -14.99 -4.38
N TYR A 90 -8.11 -14.97 -5.71
CA TYR A 90 -7.02 -14.43 -6.49
C TYR A 90 -7.55 -14.13 -7.91
N PRO A 91 -6.90 -13.29 -8.74
CA PRO A 91 -7.33 -13.09 -10.12
C PRO A 91 -7.64 -14.41 -10.84
N LYS A 92 -8.88 -14.55 -11.34
CA LYS A 92 -9.41 -15.73 -12.05
C LYS A 92 -9.43 -17.04 -11.24
N LEU A 93 -9.25 -16.98 -9.92
CA LEU A 93 -9.19 -18.14 -9.05
C LEU A 93 -10.03 -17.94 -7.78
N THR A 94 -10.87 -18.92 -7.49
CA THR A 94 -11.56 -19.07 -6.21
C THR A 94 -11.43 -20.51 -5.76
N VAL A 95 -10.90 -20.71 -4.55
CA VAL A 95 -10.78 -22.02 -3.91
C VAL A 95 -11.62 -22.04 -2.65
N GLN A 96 -12.45 -23.07 -2.48
CA GLN A 96 -13.24 -23.29 -1.28
C GLN A 96 -12.91 -24.64 -0.68
N LEU A 97 -12.56 -24.65 0.61
CA LEU A 97 -12.28 -25.87 1.37
C LEU A 97 -13.18 -25.92 2.60
N THR A 98 -13.93 -27.00 2.76
CA THR A 98 -14.78 -27.21 3.95
C THR A 98 -14.04 -28.08 4.96
N TYR A 99 -14.07 -27.70 6.23
CA TYR A 99 -13.45 -28.46 7.31
C TYR A 99 -13.95 -29.91 7.36
N GLY A 100 -13.02 -30.86 7.41
CA GLY A 100 -13.32 -32.30 7.43
C GLY A 100 -13.68 -32.91 6.07
N SER A 101 -13.77 -32.11 5.00
CA SER A 101 -14.01 -32.61 3.65
C SER A 101 -12.69 -32.99 2.97
N MET A 102 -12.71 -34.09 2.22
CA MET A 102 -11.65 -34.46 1.25
C MET A 102 -11.89 -33.83 -0.13
N ASN A 103 -12.98 -33.10 -0.31
CA ASN A 103 -13.31 -32.40 -1.54
C ASN A 103 -13.17 -30.89 -1.32
N ALA A 104 -12.53 -30.23 -2.28
CA ALA A 104 -12.50 -28.78 -2.43
C ALA A 104 -13.26 -28.37 -3.70
N LYS A 105 -13.57 -27.09 -3.81
CA LYS A 105 -14.03 -26.50 -5.07
C LYS A 105 -12.98 -25.53 -5.58
N VAL A 106 -12.58 -25.67 -6.84
CA VAL A 106 -11.70 -24.73 -7.55
C VAL A 106 -12.49 -24.17 -8.72
N ASN A 107 -12.75 -22.86 -8.72
CA ASN A 107 -13.61 -22.19 -9.71
C ASN A 107 -14.96 -22.91 -9.91
N GLY A 108 -15.56 -23.34 -8.80
CA GLY A 108 -16.84 -24.06 -8.77
C GLY A 108 -16.77 -25.55 -9.11
N LYS A 109 -15.64 -26.06 -9.63
CA LYS A 109 -15.44 -27.48 -9.95
C LYS A 109 -14.92 -28.25 -8.74
N THR A 110 -15.48 -29.42 -8.48
CA THR A 110 -15.03 -30.30 -7.39
C THR A 110 -13.66 -30.90 -7.71
N VAL A 111 -12.74 -30.83 -6.75
CA VAL A 111 -11.39 -31.41 -6.83
C VAL A 111 -11.12 -32.20 -5.54
N ASN A 112 -10.55 -33.39 -5.67
CA ASN A 112 -10.17 -34.20 -4.52
C ASN A 112 -8.86 -33.69 -3.92
N LEU A 113 -8.86 -33.51 -2.61
CA LEU A 113 -7.67 -33.17 -1.85
C LEU A 113 -6.85 -34.43 -1.57
N THR A 114 -5.53 -34.28 -1.49
CA THR A 114 -4.64 -35.34 -0.99
C THR A 114 -4.67 -35.42 0.55
N ALA A 115 -5.09 -34.35 1.21
CA ALA A 115 -5.19 -34.23 2.65
C ALA A 115 -6.24 -33.17 3.03
N PRO A 116 -7.01 -33.37 4.11
CA PRO A 116 -7.98 -32.36 4.55
C PRO A 116 -7.26 -31.25 5.33
N LEU A 117 -7.85 -30.05 5.36
CA LEU A 117 -7.39 -29.00 6.26
C LEU A 117 -7.46 -29.44 7.74
N GLN A 118 -6.58 -28.89 8.56
CA GLN A 118 -6.45 -29.23 9.99
C GLN A 118 -6.79 -28.02 10.85
N ASN A 119 -7.42 -28.26 11.99
CA ASN A 119 -7.49 -27.27 13.07
C ASN A 119 -6.52 -27.71 14.17
N VAL A 120 -5.50 -26.91 14.43
CA VAL A 120 -4.50 -27.14 15.47
C VAL A 120 -4.49 -25.93 16.38
N ASN A 121 -4.88 -26.10 17.64
CA ASN A 121 -4.94 -25.03 18.64
C ASN A 121 -5.70 -23.78 18.16
N SER A 122 -6.88 -24.00 17.57
CA SER A 122 -7.74 -22.93 17.02
C SER A 122 -7.15 -22.16 15.84
N ARG A 123 -6.13 -22.72 15.19
CA ARG A 123 -5.57 -22.21 13.93
C ARG A 123 -5.85 -23.19 12.79
N ILE A 124 -6.31 -22.65 11.66
CA ILE A 124 -6.55 -23.43 10.45
C ILE A 124 -5.24 -23.57 9.68
N PHE A 125 -4.86 -24.81 9.43
CA PHE A 125 -3.71 -25.20 8.62
C PHE A 125 -4.18 -25.94 7.38
N ILE A 126 -3.57 -25.64 6.23
CA ILE A 126 -3.98 -26.19 4.94
C ILE A 126 -2.79 -26.86 4.26
N PRO A 127 -3.01 -27.95 3.49
CA PRO A 127 -1.98 -28.51 2.64
C PRO A 127 -1.39 -27.46 1.71
N LEU A 128 -0.12 -27.12 1.92
CA LEU A 128 0.57 -26.06 1.21
C LEU A 128 0.57 -26.31 -0.31
N ARG A 129 0.90 -27.54 -0.71
CA ARG A 129 0.99 -27.96 -2.12
C ARG A 129 -0.30 -27.67 -2.90
N PHE A 130 -1.46 -28.04 -2.34
CA PHE A 130 -2.74 -27.91 -3.05
C PHE A 130 -3.06 -26.45 -3.37
N LEU A 131 -2.88 -25.52 -2.42
CA LEU A 131 -3.16 -24.11 -2.66
C LEU A 131 -2.14 -23.47 -3.60
N SER A 132 -0.86 -23.80 -3.47
CA SER A 132 0.18 -23.33 -4.38
C SER A 132 -0.05 -23.81 -5.83
N GLU A 133 -0.38 -25.08 -6.04
CA GLU A 133 -0.64 -25.61 -7.38
C GLU A 133 -1.94 -25.03 -7.97
N SER A 134 -2.92 -24.66 -7.12
CA SER A 134 -4.15 -23.97 -7.57
C SER A 134 -3.88 -22.57 -8.12
N THR A 135 -2.80 -21.90 -7.71
CA THR A 135 -2.34 -20.61 -8.30
C THR A 135 -1.42 -20.81 -9.51
N GLY A 136 -1.22 -22.06 -9.95
CA GLY A 136 -0.32 -22.39 -11.06
C GLY A 136 1.17 -22.44 -10.68
N ALA A 137 1.52 -22.36 -9.39
CA ALA A 137 2.89 -22.53 -8.94
C ALA A 137 3.30 -24.01 -8.90
N SER A 138 4.59 -24.30 -9.10
CA SER A 138 5.15 -25.63 -8.88
C SER A 138 5.70 -25.76 -7.46
N VAL A 139 5.59 -26.94 -6.85
CA VAL A 139 6.05 -27.20 -5.47
C VAL A 139 6.97 -28.42 -5.40
N ASP A 140 8.20 -28.19 -4.96
CA ASP A 140 9.22 -29.21 -4.76
C ASP A 140 9.55 -29.38 -3.28
N TRP A 141 9.80 -30.62 -2.85
CA TRP A 141 10.19 -30.94 -1.48
C TRP A 141 11.59 -31.56 -1.46
N ASN A 142 12.51 -30.97 -0.70
CA ASN A 142 13.80 -31.55 -0.39
C ASN A 142 13.77 -32.21 0.99
N ASN A 143 13.80 -33.54 1.02
CA ASN A 143 13.72 -34.30 2.26
C ASN A 143 14.96 -34.18 3.15
N THR A 144 16.13 -33.91 2.56
CA THR A 144 17.41 -33.79 3.28
C THR A 144 17.48 -32.47 4.03
N SER A 145 17.21 -31.36 3.33
CA SER A 145 17.24 -30.01 3.92
C SER A 145 15.94 -29.60 4.60
N LYS A 146 14.88 -30.42 4.48
CA LYS A 146 13.51 -30.10 4.94
C LYS A 146 12.98 -28.80 4.34
N THR A 147 13.19 -28.59 3.05
CA THR A 147 12.83 -27.36 2.34
C THR A 147 11.69 -27.60 1.35
N VAL A 148 10.66 -26.77 1.41
CA VAL A 148 9.66 -26.63 0.35
C VAL A 148 10.09 -25.47 -0.56
N SER A 149 10.20 -25.74 -1.86
CA SER A 149 10.49 -24.71 -2.87
C SER A 149 9.26 -24.51 -3.75
N ILE A 150 8.74 -23.29 -3.77
CA ILE A 150 7.59 -22.87 -4.57
C ILE A 150 8.10 -21.95 -5.67
N THR A 151 7.73 -22.23 -6.91
CA THR A 151 8.13 -21.43 -8.08
C THR A 151 6.90 -21.00 -8.87
N GLN A 152 6.70 -19.69 -9.02
CA GLN A 152 5.61 -19.10 -9.81
C GLN A 152 6.20 -18.34 -11.00
N LYS A 153 6.22 -18.99 -12.17
CA LYS A 153 6.96 -18.51 -13.36
C LYS A 153 6.21 -17.49 -14.21
N SER A 154 4.87 -17.45 -14.15
CA SER A 154 4.03 -16.73 -15.12
C SER A 154 3.21 -15.59 -14.55
N ASP A 155 3.13 -15.46 -13.23
CA ASP A 155 2.20 -14.54 -12.58
C ASP A 155 2.95 -13.38 -11.93
N ASN A 156 2.98 -12.24 -12.62
CA ASN A 156 3.65 -11.02 -12.17
C ASN A 156 2.66 -10.02 -11.56
N PHE A 157 1.71 -10.54 -10.78
CA PHE A 157 0.78 -9.69 -10.03
C PHE A 157 1.47 -9.09 -8.81
N VAL A 158 1.40 -7.77 -8.70
CA VAL A 158 1.67 -7.04 -7.47
C VAL A 158 0.35 -6.88 -6.73
N LYS A 159 0.26 -7.49 -5.54
CA LYS A 159 -0.89 -7.33 -4.64
C LYS A 159 -0.70 -6.08 -3.79
N ALA A 160 -1.77 -5.31 -3.61
CA ALA A 160 -1.84 -4.25 -2.62
C ALA A 160 -3.18 -4.32 -1.87
N THR A 161 -3.18 -3.98 -0.59
CA THR A 161 -4.36 -4.07 0.28
C THR A 161 -4.47 -2.79 1.09
N ASP A 162 -5.70 -2.31 1.25
CA ASP A 162 -6.10 -1.22 2.14
C ASP A 162 -7.40 -1.61 2.85
N VAL A 163 -8.00 -0.70 3.63
CA VAL A 163 -9.23 -0.93 4.37
C VAL A 163 -10.33 -1.40 3.42
N ASN A 164 -10.71 -2.67 3.60
CA ASN A 164 -11.78 -3.33 2.88
C ASN A 164 -11.57 -3.51 1.36
N ILE A 165 -10.39 -3.20 0.82
CA ILE A 165 -10.08 -3.36 -0.61
C ILE A 165 -8.77 -4.11 -0.80
N THR A 166 -8.71 -5.00 -1.79
CA THR A 166 -7.45 -5.58 -2.27
C THR A 166 -7.41 -5.51 -3.77
N SER A 167 -6.24 -5.18 -4.32
CA SER A 167 -6.00 -5.14 -5.76
C SER A 167 -4.82 -6.00 -6.18
N TRP A 168 -4.80 -6.34 -7.46
CA TRP A 168 -3.73 -7.06 -8.12
C TRP A 168 -3.44 -6.41 -9.48
N LEU A 169 -2.23 -5.91 -9.65
CA LEU A 169 -1.73 -5.38 -10.91
C LEU A 169 -0.75 -6.36 -11.55
N ASN A 170 -1.08 -6.89 -12.73
CA ASN A 170 -0.11 -7.66 -13.50
C ASN A 170 0.84 -6.70 -14.22
N ARG A 171 2.10 -6.64 -13.79
CA ARG A 171 3.08 -5.70 -14.38
C ARG A 171 3.39 -5.97 -15.86
N ASN A 172 3.19 -7.19 -16.34
CA ASN A 172 3.50 -7.55 -17.73
C ASN A 172 2.34 -7.19 -18.67
N THR A 173 1.10 -7.41 -18.24
CA THR A 173 -0.09 -7.27 -19.09
C THR A 173 -0.91 -6.01 -18.84
N GLY A 174 -0.63 -5.31 -17.74
CA GLY A 174 -1.42 -4.17 -17.27
C GLY A 174 -2.79 -4.54 -16.71
N GLU A 175 -3.17 -5.82 -16.67
CA GLU A 175 -4.46 -6.24 -16.08
C GLU A 175 -4.52 -5.83 -14.61
N PHE A 176 -5.58 -5.09 -14.27
CA PHE A 176 -5.84 -4.63 -12.91
C PHE A 176 -7.12 -5.28 -12.38
N TYR A 177 -6.97 -6.09 -11.34
CA TYR A 177 -8.08 -6.69 -10.60
C TYR A 177 -8.23 -6.01 -9.25
N PHE A 178 -9.45 -6.01 -8.72
CA PHE A 178 -9.69 -5.65 -7.33
C PHE A 178 -10.88 -6.41 -6.74
N ALA A 179 -10.94 -6.47 -5.42
CA ALA A 179 -12.05 -6.98 -4.65
C ALA A 179 -12.47 -5.94 -3.60
N TYR A 180 -13.75 -5.59 -3.58
CA TYR A 180 -14.38 -4.72 -2.59
C TYR A 180 -15.81 -5.20 -2.30
N PRO A 181 -16.17 -5.55 -1.05
CA PRO A 181 -15.26 -5.79 0.07
C PRO A 181 -14.23 -6.89 -0.28
N PHE A 182 -13.11 -6.94 0.45
CA PHE A 182 -11.95 -7.77 0.06
C PHE A 182 -12.25 -9.27 -0.02
N GLU A 183 -13.30 -9.76 0.64
CA GLU A 183 -13.74 -11.15 0.60
C GLU A 183 -14.44 -11.55 -0.71
N GLN A 184 -14.75 -10.58 -1.58
CA GLN A 184 -15.35 -10.86 -2.88
C GLN A 184 -14.36 -11.51 -3.86
N VAL A 185 -14.91 -12.14 -4.89
CA VAL A 185 -14.10 -12.62 -6.02
C VAL A 185 -13.51 -11.41 -6.75
N PRO A 186 -12.19 -11.36 -6.98
CA PRO A 186 -11.56 -10.26 -7.69
C PRO A 186 -12.15 -10.09 -9.10
N VAL A 187 -12.53 -8.86 -9.43
CA VAL A 187 -13.06 -8.49 -10.74
C VAL A 187 -11.99 -7.76 -11.55
N LEU A 188 -11.92 -8.02 -12.85
CA LEU A 188 -11.05 -7.28 -13.77
C LEU A 188 -11.64 -5.88 -13.99
N ALA A 189 -10.97 -4.85 -13.46
CA ALA A 189 -11.41 -3.48 -13.67
C ALA A 189 -11.05 -2.95 -15.07
N GLY A 190 -9.94 -3.42 -15.61
CA GLY A 190 -9.45 -3.03 -16.92
C GLY A 190 -7.97 -3.31 -17.09
N LYS A 191 -7.37 -2.66 -18.09
CA LYS A 191 -5.93 -2.67 -18.34
C LYS A 191 -5.37 -1.28 -18.21
N MET A 192 -4.23 -1.18 -17.53
CA MET A 192 -3.46 0.05 -17.38
C MET A 192 -2.23 0.04 -18.28
N ASN A 193 -1.62 1.20 -18.46
CA ASN A 193 -0.27 1.24 -19.01
C ASN A 193 0.68 0.43 -18.11
N ASN A 194 1.54 -0.38 -18.72
CA ASN A 194 2.44 -1.34 -18.09
C ASN A 194 3.92 -0.94 -18.17
N ASP A 195 4.22 0.30 -18.55
CA ASP A 195 5.58 0.87 -18.63
C ASP A 195 6.20 1.16 -17.25
N PHE A 196 6.04 0.26 -16.28
CA PHE A 196 6.56 0.41 -14.92
C PHE A 196 8.06 0.19 -14.86
N LYS A 197 8.81 1.20 -14.40
CA LYS A 197 10.28 1.25 -14.40
C LYS A 197 10.88 0.85 -13.06
N GLY A 198 10.19 1.09 -11.96
CA GLY A 198 10.74 1.00 -10.62
C GLY A 198 9.81 0.32 -9.62
N SER A 199 9.87 0.82 -8.38
CA SER A 199 9.09 0.30 -7.26
C SER A 199 7.70 0.91 -7.26
N LEU A 200 6.69 0.06 -7.10
CA LEU A 200 5.29 0.48 -7.06
C LEU A 200 4.82 0.64 -5.62
N SER A 201 4.21 1.77 -5.31
CA SER A 201 3.36 1.96 -4.13
C SER A 201 1.94 2.28 -4.57
N PHE A 202 0.97 1.90 -3.74
CA PHE A 202 -0.46 2.03 -4.04
C PHE A 202 -1.11 2.89 -2.96
N GLU A 203 -1.94 3.82 -3.38
CA GLU A 203 -2.80 4.61 -2.51
C GLU A 203 -4.25 4.38 -2.94
N PHE A 204 -5.14 4.10 -1.98
CA PHE A 204 -6.54 3.83 -2.25
C PHE A 204 -7.41 4.92 -1.63
N ASN A 205 -8.19 5.60 -2.47
CA ASN A 205 -9.15 6.60 -2.06
C ASN A 205 -10.56 6.07 -2.38
N THR A 206 -11.25 5.56 -1.37
CA THR A 206 -12.65 5.14 -1.50
C THR A 206 -13.55 6.37 -1.34
N ILE A 207 -14.19 6.78 -2.44
CA ILE A 207 -15.10 7.94 -2.44
C ILE A 207 -16.48 7.53 -1.91
N ASP A 208 -16.98 6.40 -2.42
CA ASP A 208 -18.19 5.73 -1.93
C ASP A 208 -18.13 4.23 -2.28
N SER A 209 -19.24 3.51 -2.12
CA SER A 209 -19.31 2.06 -2.37
C SER A 209 -19.12 1.64 -3.84
N LYS A 210 -19.16 2.58 -4.78
CA LYS A 210 -19.00 2.36 -6.22
C LYS A 210 -17.82 3.13 -6.80
N ASN A 211 -17.42 4.24 -6.21
CA ASN A 211 -16.40 5.13 -6.73
C ASN A 211 -15.09 4.99 -5.96
N PHE A 212 -14.03 4.59 -6.65
CA PHE A 212 -12.70 4.45 -6.10
C PHE A 212 -11.71 5.20 -6.98
N ILE A 213 -10.77 5.88 -6.35
CA ILE A 213 -9.57 6.38 -7.02
C ILE A 213 -8.40 5.64 -6.43
N ILE A 214 -7.62 5.02 -7.29
CA ILE A 214 -6.40 4.36 -6.86
C ILE A 214 -5.26 5.01 -7.61
N THR A 215 -4.20 5.32 -6.87
CA THR A 215 -2.99 5.92 -7.38
C THR A 215 -1.86 4.91 -7.23
N ILE A 216 -1.21 4.59 -8.34
CA ILE A 216 0.02 3.79 -8.35
C ILE A 216 1.18 4.74 -8.63
N LEU A 217 2.05 4.88 -7.65
CA LEU A 217 3.28 5.63 -7.79
C LEU A 217 4.40 4.67 -8.17
N ASP A 218 4.97 4.89 -9.35
CA ASP A 218 6.19 4.23 -9.81
C ASP A 218 7.38 5.16 -9.56
N ASN A 219 8.20 4.82 -8.56
CA ASN A 219 9.40 5.57 -8.22
C ASN A 219 10.63 4.87 -8.82
N PHE A 220 11.37 5.60 -9.68
CA PHE A 220 12.42 5.05 -10.52
C PHE A 220 13.65 5.97 -10.64
N GLY A 221 14.71 5.41 -11.25
CA GLY A 221 16.01 6.04 -11.40
C GLY A 221 16.88 5.90 -10.16
N GLU A 222 18.16 6.21 -10.29
CA GLU A 222 19.11 6.33 -9.17
C GLU A 222 19.46 7.82 -9.02
N PRO A 223 19.23 8.48 -7.87
CA PRO A 223 18.86 7.96 -6.55
C PRO A 223 17.34 8.02 -6.27
N ARG A 224 16.49 7.56 -7.21
CA ARG A 224 15.01 7.53 -7.10
C ARG A 224 14.33 8.89 -7.07
N VAL A 225 14.60 9.67 -8.12
CA VAL A 225 14.10 11.04 -8.31
C VAL A 225 13.08 11.16 -9.45
N GLY A 226 12.74 10.06 -10.12
CA GLY A 226 11.68 10.01 -11.13
C GLY A 226 10.40 9.43 -10.55
N TYR A 227 9.27 10.09 -10.78
CA TYR A 227 7.97 9.67 -10.27
C TYR A 227 6.94 9.65 -11.41
N ASP A 228 6.42 8.47 -11.71
CA ASP A 228 5.26 8.31 -12.60
C ASP A 228 4.05 7.95 -11.73
N ALA A 229 3.06 8.85 -11.63
CA ALA A 229 1.83 8.64 -10.88
C ALA A 229 0.69 8.26 -11.84
N TYR A 230 0.24 7.02 -11.75
CA TYR A 230 -0.89 6.47 -12.51
C TYR A 230 -2.14 6.53 -11.64
N ASN A 231 -3.08 7.39 -12.00
CA ASN A 231 -4.35 7.57 -11.30
C ASN A 231 -5.46 6.94 -12.12
N PHE A 232 -6.35 6.21 -11.48
CA PHE A 232 -7.47 5.57 -12.16
C PHE A 232 -8.74 5.67 -11.34
N LEU A 233 -9.79 6.10 -12.03
CA LEU A 233 -11.13 6.19 -11.49
C LEU A 233 -11.87 4.92 -11.84
N ILE A 234 -12.34 4.22 -10.82
CA ILE A 234 -13.17 3.03 -10.95
C ILE A 234 -14.58 3.42 -10.53
N ASN A 235 -15.54 3.17 -11.42
CA ASN A 235 -16.96 3.25 -11.09
C ASN A 235 -17.59 1.85 -11.22
N GLY A 236 -18.19 1.38 -10.13
CA GLY A 236 -18.66 0.01 -10.00
C GLY A 236 -17.49 -0.96 -10.06
N SER A 237 -17.36 -1.68 -11.18
CA SER A 237 -16.31 -2.68 -11.38
C SER A 237 -15.37 -2.36 -12.55
N LYS A 238 -15.44 -1.16 -13.14
CA LYS A 238 -14.66 -0.81 -14.34
C LYS A 238 -13.86 0.46 -14.13
N ILE A 239 -12.65 0.48 -14.69
CA ILE A 239 -11.90 1.71 -14.92
C ILE A 239 -12.67 2.53 -15.95
N ILE A 240 -13.03 3.76 -15.58
CA ILE A 240 -13.77 4.69 -16.47
C ILE A 240 -12.87 5.80 -17.00
N ASP A 241 -11.81 6.16 -16.28
CA ASP A 241 -10.73 6.99 -16.79
C ASP A 241 -9.41 6.65 -16.08
N GLN A 242 -8.31 6.93 -16.76
CA GLN A 242 -6.96 6.80 -16.20
C GLN A 242 -6.06 7.91 -16.73
N LYS A 243 -5.21 8.45 -15.84
CA LYS A 243 -4.26 9.53 -16.16
C LYS A 243 -2.89 9.18 -15.61
N LYS A 244 -1.85 9.57 -16.34
CA LYS A 244 -0.45 9.44 -15.91
C LYS A 244 0.16 10.83 -15.81
N ALA A 245 0.64 11.18 -14.62
CA ALA A 245 1.45 12.37 -14.41
C ALA A 245 2.90 11.96 -14.15
N SER A 246 3.85 12.67 -14.79
CA SER A 246 5.28 12.44 -14.60
C SER A 246 5.92 13.64 -13.91
N TYR A 247 6.72 13.37 -12.89
CA TYR A 247 7.40 14.37 -12.08
C TYR A 247 8.88 14.01 -11.93
N PHE A 248 9.71 15.04 -11.76
CA PHE A 248 11.15 14.89 -11.56
C PHE A 248 11.60 15.67 -10.32
N LYS A 249 12.37 15.00 -9.46
CA LYS A 249 12.87 15.45 -8.14
C LYS A 249 11.81 15.74 -7.08
N ARG A 250 10.76 16.48 -7.43
CA ARG A 250 9.65 16.82 -6.53
C ARG A 250 8.45 15.94 -6.86
N TYR A 251 7.89 15.27 -5.87
CA TYR A 251 6.58 14.66 -5.95
C TYR A 251 5.77 15.04 -4.71
N GLU A 252 4.58 15.60 -4.94
CA GLU A 252 3.58 15.87 -3.92
C GLU A 252 2.30 15.15 -4.36
N GLY A 253 1.72 14.36 -3.46
CA GLY A 253 0.51 13.58 -3.76
C GLY A 253 -0.64 14.48 -4.20
N ASN A 254 -1.24 14.17 -5.34
CA ASN A 254 -2.36 14.94 -5.85
C ASN A 254 -3.61 14.70 -5.01
N VAL A 255 -4.40 15.75 -4.75
CA VAL A 255 -5.76 15.56 -4.24
C VAL A 255 -6.58 14.79 -5.28
N THR A 256 -7.34 13.80 -4.84
CA THR A 256 -8.11 12.92 -5.73
C THR A 256 -9.61 13.23 -5.70
N TYR A 257 -10.08 14.02 -4.74
CA TYR A 257 -11.45 14.49 -4.67
C TYR A 257 -11.57 15.79 -3.88
N TYR A 258 -12.72 16.43 -4.01
CA TYR A 258 -13.14 17.50 -3.10
C TYR A 258 -14.66 17.42 -2.87
N HIS A 259 -15.07 17.90 -1.70
CA HIS A 259 -16.48 18.03 -1.37
C HIS A 259 -16.95 19.45 -1.66
N PHE A 260 -18.22 19.58 -2.03
CA PHE A 260 -18.86 20.88 -2.18
C PHE A 260 -20.31 20.80 -1.74
N LEU A 261 -20.84 21.90 -1.20
CA LEU A 261 -22.26 22.02 -0.90
C LEU A 261 -23.00 22.38 -2.19
N ASP A 262 -23.93 21.54 -2.63
CA ASP A 262 -24.84 21.90 -3.72
C ASP A 262 -25.90 22.85 -3.17
N PRO A 263 -25.94 24.13 -3.61
CA PRO A 263 -26.88 25.11 -3.09
C PRO A 263 -28.33 24.79 -3.47
N LYS A 264 -28.58 23.97 -4.50
CA LYS A 264 -29.94 23.59 -4.91
C LYS A 264 -30.52 22.51 -4.00
N THR A 265 -29.70 21.57 -3.54
CA THR A 265 -30.15 20.44 -2.73
C THR A 265 -29.80 20.58 -1.25
N ASN A 266 -28.92 21.51 -0.89
CA ASN A 266 -28.31 21.66 0.44
C ASN A 266 -27.65 20.36 0.93
N LEU A 267 -27.05 19.61 0.01
CA LEU A 267 -26.34 18.36 0.29
C LEU A 267 -24.88 18.50 -0.13
N TYR A 268 -23.98 17.91 0.65
CA TYR A 268 -22.60 17.74 0.23
C TYR A 268 -22.54 16.70 -0.89
N ASN A 269 -21.92 17.10 -1.99
CA ASN A 269 -21.57 16.23 -3.09
C ASN A 269 -20.04 16.11 -3.19
N THR A 270 -19.59 15.06 -3.85
CA THR A 270 -18.17 14.82 -4.08
C THR A 270 -17.88 14.87 -5.57
N HIS A 271 -16.81 15.56 -5.93
CA HIS A 271 -16.22 15.47 -7.25
C HIS A 271 -14.88 14.75 -7.14
N SER A 272 -14.72 13.76 -8.02
CA SER A 272 -13.45 13.06 -8.23
C SER A 272 -12.58 13.86 -9.19
N LEU A 273 -11.26 13.77 -9.00
CA LEU A 273 -10.26 14.50 -9.77
C LEU A 273 -9.19 13.53 -10.26
N LEU A 274 -8.82 13.65 -11.54
CA LEU A 274 -7.66 12.99 -12.12
C LEU A 274 -6.80 14.04 -12.84
N THR A 275 -5.49 13.83 -12.83
CA THR A 275 -4.54 14.71 -13.52
C THR A 275 -3.47 13.90 -14.26
N ASP A 276 -3.11 14.33 -15.46
CA ASP A 276 -1.92 13.87 -16.19
C ASP A 276 -0.71 14.80 -15.98
N GLY A 277 -0.80 15.68 -14.99
CA GLY A 277 0.20 16.68 -14.69
C GLY A 277 -0.01 17.98 -15.45
N LYS A 278 -0.77 18.01 -16.56
CA LYS A 278 -1.08 19.25 -17.29
C LYS A 278 -2.57 19.53 -17.36
N MET A 279 -3.37 18.50 -17.56
CA MET A 279 -4.81 18.55 -17.59
C MET A 279 -5.39 18.02 -16.28
N VAL A 280 -6.36 18.74 -15.74
CA VAL A 280 -7.13 18.30 -14.56
C VAL A 280 -8.55 18.01 -15.00
N SER A 281 -8.97 16.75 -14.92
CA SER A 281 -10.31 16.29 -15.28
C SER A 281 -11.13 16.06 -14.02
N ILE A 282 -12.35 16.61 -13.98
CA ILE A 282 -13.29 16.52 -12.86
C ILE A 282 -14.45 15.61 -13.24
N TYR A 283 -14.80 14.70 -12.33
CA TYR A 283 -15.85 13.69 -12.50
C TYR A 283 -16.93 13.84 -11.45
N ASN A 284 -18.18 13.69 -11.86
CA ASN A 284 -19.30 13.60 -10.93
C ASN A 284 -19.39 12.20 -10.28
N LYS A 285 -20.34 12.04 -9.34
CA LYS A 285 -20.59 10.75 -8.65
C LYS A 285 -20.96 9.56 -9.55
N ASN A 286 -21.39 9.82 -10.79
CA ASN A 286 -21.71 8.79 -11.77
C ASN A 286 -20.46 8.40 -12.59
N GLY A 287 -19.33 9.07 -12.37
CA GLY A 287 -18.12 8.87 -13.15
C GLY A 287 -18.11 9.61 -14.49
N GLU A 288 -19.00 10.57 -14.70
CA GLU A 288 -19.03 11.37 -15.94
C GLU A 288 -18.09 12.56 -15.80
N LYS A 289 -17.26 12.80 -16.82
CA LYS A 289 -16.40 13.99 -16.86
C LYS A 289 -17.27 15.23 -17.04
N VAL A 290 -17.23 16.13 -16.05
CA VAL A 290 -18.04 17.36 -16.03
C VAL A 290 -17.23 18.62 -16.29
N LYS A 291 -15.91 18.58 -16.05
CA LYS A 291 -15.04 19.74 -16.27
C LYS A 291 -13.61 19.28 -16.56
N GLU A 292 -12.86 20.12 -17.26
CA GLU A 292 -11.45 19.91 -17.55
C GLU A 292 -10.72 21.25 -17.55
N TYR A 293 -9.52 21.29 -16.97
CA TYR A 293 -8.69 22.48 -16.88
C TYR A 293 -7.31 22.24 -17.50
N ASN A 294 -6.82 23.19 -18.28
CA ASN A 294 -5.48 23.19 -18.87
C ASN A 294 -4.55 24.05 -18.02
N LEU A 295 -3.73 23.44 -17.17
CA LEU A 295 -2.87 24.16 -16.23
C LEU A 295 -1.77 24.98 -16.92
N PRO A 296 -1.10 24.50 -17.97
CA PRO A 296 -0.19 25.33 -18.74
C PRO A 296 -0.81 26.61 -19.30
N GLU A 297 -2.02 26.52 -19.84
CA GLU A 297 -2.73 27.69 -20.39
C GLU A 297 -3.16 28.67 -19.30
N LEU A 298 -3.67 28.15 -18.18
CA LEU A 298 -4.11 28.98 -17.05
C LEU A 298 -2.92 29.70 -16.39
N THR A 299 -1.78 29.03 -16.25
CA THR A 299 -0.64 29.55 -15.48
C THR A 299 0.48 30.15 -16.32
N GLY A 300 0.45 29.96 -17.64
CA GLY A 300 1.53 30.35 -18.55
C GLY A 300 2.81 29.51 -18.41
N LYS A 301 2.74 28.32 -17.81
CA LYS A 301 3.91 27.45 -17.55
C LYS A 301 3.75 26.07 -18.17
N ASP A 302 4.56 25.76 -19.17
CA ASP A 302 4.52 24.45 -19.84
C ASP A 302 5.34 23.39 -19.09
N GLU A 303 4.81 22.93 -17.95
CA GLU A 303 5.41 21.91 -17.10
C GLU A 303 4.35 20.99 -16.47
N SER A 304 4.76 19.96 -15.74
CA SER A 304 3.82 19.17 -14.92
C SER A 304 3.49 19.90 -13.63
N PHE A 305 2.29 19.68 -13.10
CA PHE A 305 1.79 20.29 -11.87
C PHE A 305 1.32 19.23 -10.89
N ALA A 306 1.63 19.44 -9.62
CA ALA A 306 0.89 18.79 -8.53
C ALA A 306 -0.39 19.59 -8.28
N VAL A 307 -1.52 18.90 -8.06
CA VAL A 307 -2.79 19.49 -7.65
C VAL A 307 -2.95 19.25 -6.16
N LEU A 308 -2.84 20.29 -5.36
CA LEU A 308 -2.73 20.22 -3.89
C LEU A 308 -4.00 20.69 -3.18
N GLY A 309 -4.94 21.25 -3.91
CA GLY A 309 -6.26 21.64 -3.42
C GLY A 309 -7.20 21.91 -4.59
N ALA A 310 -8.49 21.66 -4.39
CA ALA A 310 -9.51 21.89 -5.39
C ALA A 310 -10.84 22.23 -4.74
N SER A 311 -11.60 23.10 -5.40
CA SER A 311 -13.02 23.33 -5.13
C SER A 311 -13.77 23.61 -6.44
N ASN A 312 -15.04 24.00 -6.34
CA ASN A 312 -15.77 24.52 -7.50
C ASN A 312 -15.25 25.89 -7.98
N GLU A 313 -14.59 26.65 -7.11
CA GLU A 313 -14.17 28.02 -7.36
C GLU A 313 -12.66 28.22 -7.44
N TYR A 314 -11.84 27.23 -7.08
CA TYR A 314 -10.39 27.36 -7.23
C TYR A 314 -9.68 26.02 -7.45
N LEU A 315 -8.43 26.12 -7.91
CA LEU A 315 -7.41 25.08 -7.77
C LEU A 315 -6.19 25.65 -7.05
N ILE A 316 -5.56 24.83 -6.20
CA ILE A 316 -4.22 25.06 -5.68
C ILE A 316 -3.30 24.09 -6.38
N VAL A 317 -2.37 24.61 -7.16
CA VAL A 317 -1.43 23.80 -7.94
C VAL A 317 -0.01 24.22 -7.65
N ARG A 318 0.93 23.30 -7.80
CA ARG A 318 2.36 23.62 -7.80
C ARG A 318 3.00 23.10 -9.08
N PRO A 319 3.54 23.97 -9.94
CA PRO A 319 4.35 23.54 -11.06
C PRO A 319 5.62 22.83 -10.56
N ASN A 320 6.03 21.74 -11.22
CA ASN A 320 7.02 20.81 -10.70
C ASN A 320 8.44 21.40 -10.65
N ILE A 321 8.82 22.13 -11.69
CA ILE A 321 10.13 22.76 -11.89
C ILE A 321 10.19 24.10 -11.18
N THR A 322 9.22 25.00 -11.43
CA THR A 322 9.26 26.35 -10.82
C THR A 322 8.94 26.34 -9.33
N GLY A 323 8.04 25.46 -8.89
CA GLY A 323 7.86 25.13 -7.48
C GLY A 323 7.08 26.11 -6.63
N PHE A 324 6.48 27.15 -7.22
CA PHE A 324 5.69 28.12 -6.48
C PHE A 324 4.22 27.69 -6.39
N LEU A 325 3.73 27.58 -5.16
CA LEU A 325 2.33 27.27 -4.90
C LEU A 325 1.47 28.38 -5.50
N THR A 326 0.55 27.97 -6.38
CA THR A 326 -0.22 28.87 -7.23
C THR A 326 -1.71 28.64 -6.99
N LEU A 327 -2.42 29.70 -6.63
CA LEU A 327 -3.87 29.74 -6.62
C LEU A 327 -4.36 30.10 -8.03
N ILE A 328 -5.21 29.26 -8.60
CA ILE A 328 -6.03 29.57 -9.77
C ILE A 328 -7.44 29.81 -9.24
N ASP A 329 -7.87 31.07 -9.19
CA ASP A 329 -9.17 31.47 -8.64
C ASP A 329 -10.17 31.72 -9.78
N PHE A 330 -11.15 30.83 -9.92
CA PHE A 330 -12.19 30.92 -10.93
C PHE A 330 -13.28 31.94 -10.60
N LYS A 331 -13.30 32.48 -9.38
CA LYS A 331 -14.28 33.51 -8.99
C LYS A 331 -14.02 34.84 -9.70
N ASN A 332 -12.75 35.18 -9.91
CA ASN A 332 -12.31 36.42 -10.55
C ASN A 332 -11.33 36.17 -11.71
N ASN A 333 -11.11 34.92 -12.11
CA ASN A 333 -10.16 34.49 -13.14
C ASN A 333 -8.71 34.95 -12.88
N SER A 334 -8.31 35.02 -11.61
CA SER A 334 -6.94 35.40 -11.23
C SER A 334 -6.04 34.19 -11.03
N VAL A 335 -4.76 34.38 -11.28
CA VAL A 335 -3.72 33.39 -11.02
C VAL A 335 -2.66 34.04 -10.16
N VAL A 336 -2.46 33.51 -8.95
CA VAL A 336 -1.66 34.14 -7.90
C VAL A 336 -0.62 33.17 -7.39
N GLU A 337 0.65 33.50 -7.55
CA GLU A 337 1.73 32.81 -6.85
C GLU A 337 1.73 33.25 -5.39
N LEU A 338 1.47 32.31 -4.49
CA LEU A 338 1.14 32.60 -3.09
C LEU A 338 2.35 33.08 -2.29
N HIS A 339 3.57 32.72 -2.69
CA HIS A 339 4.79 33.17 -2.03
C HIS A 339 4.91 34.72 -2.03
N GLU A 340 4.49 35.40 -3.10
CA GLU A 340 4.50 36.87 -3.20
C GLU A 340 3.48 37.55 -2.27
N LYS A 341 2.53 36.78 -1.72
CA LYS A 341 1.47 37.28 -0.84
C LYS A 341 1.66 36.85 0.61
N LEU A 342 2.26 35.69 0.83
CA LEU A 342 2.34 35.04 2.13
C LEU A 342 3.73 35.09 2.76
N LEU A 343 4.79 35.25 1.96
CA LEU A 343 6.15 35.33 2.45
C LEU A 343 6.70 36.76 2.35
N SER A 344 7.69 37.07 3.18
CA SER A 344 8.38 38.36 3.15
C SER A 344 9.84 38.22 3.62
N GLY A 345 10.66 39.24 3.36
CA GLY A 345 12.05 39.28 3.81
C GLY A 345 12.88 38.09 3.33
N LYS A 346 13.67 37.51 4.23
CA LYS A 346 14.58 36.40 3.92
C LYS A 346 13.86 35.12 3.49
N ASP A 347 12.64 34.88 3.98
CA ASP A 347 11.84 33.71 3.58
C ASP A 347 11.41 33.82 2.10
N LEU A 348 11.02 35.03 1.66
CA LEU A 348 10.70 35.30 0.25
C LEU A 348 11.94 35.21 -0.65
N GLU A 349 13.06 35.74 -0.18
CA GLU A 349 14.35 35.65 -0.90
C GLU A 349 14.80 34.19 -1.04
N TYR A 350 14.70 33.40 0.04
CA TYR A 350 15.00 31.97 0.03
C TYR A 350 14.12 31.23 -0.98
N ALA A 351 12.80 31.45 -0.96
CA ALA A 351 11.88 30.82 -1.90
C ALA A 351 12.27 31.07 -3.37
N LYS A 352 12.72 32.30 -3.69
CA LYS A 352 13.08 32.68 -5.06
C LYS A 352 14.42 32.11 -5.53
N THR A 353 15.32 31.80 -4.61
CA THR A 353 16.74 31.52 -4.89
C THR A 353 17.20 30.10 -4.55
N ASN A 354 16.43 29.34 -3.78
CA ASN A 354 16.81 27.97 -3.42
C ASN A 354 16.84 27.02 -4.64
N GLU A 355 17.69 26.01 -4.55
CA GLU A 355 17.82 24.97 -5.60
C GLU A 355 17.83 23.55 -5.04
N VAL A 356 18.11 23.37 -3.73
CA VAL A 356 18.34 22.07 -3.10
C VAL A 356 17.30 21.84 -1.99
N PRO A 357 16.63 20.66 -1.94
CA PRO A 357 16.71 19.56 -2.91
C PRO A 357 16.01 19.87 -4.25
N TYR A 358 15.12 20.88 -4.25
CA TYR A 358 14.45 21.42 -5.43
C TYR A 358 14.03 22.88 -5.15
N ARG A 359 13.80 23.67 -6.21
CA ARG A 359 13.38 25.08 -6.09
C ARG A 359 11.93 25.23 -5.67
N GLY A 360 11.58 26.08 -4.68
CA GLY A 360 10.19 26.42 -4.35
C GLY A 360 9.99 27.18 -3.03
N ASP A 361 8.75 27.34 -2.60
CA ASP A 361 8.37 28.22 -1.48
C ASP A 361 8.06 27.52 -0.14
N GLU A 362 8.11 26.19 -0.06
CA GLU A 362 7.75 25.38 1.12
C GLU A 362 6.35 25.66 1.71
N LEU A 363 5.47 26.39 1.01
CA LEU A 363 4.10 26.63 1.44
C LEU A 363 3.27 25.36 1.27
N ARG A 364 2.47 24.99 2.27
CA ARG A 364 1.59 23.81 2.22
C ARG A 364 0.14 24.24 2.40
N PHE A 365 -0.73 23.91 1.45
CA PHE A 365 -2.16 24.16 1.57
C PHE A 365 -2.76 23.29 2.68
N SER A 366 -3.61 23.89 3.52
CA SER A 366 -4.20 23.25 4.70
C SER A 366 -5.73 23.16 4.62
N GLY A 367 -6.36 23.99 3.78
CA GLY A 367 -7.80 24.00 3.60
C GLY A 367 -8.35 25.41 3.39
N ALA A 368 -9.66 25.54 3.48
CA ALA A 368 -10.37 26.80 3.32
C ALA A 368 -11.43 26.98 4.41
N SER A 369 -11.89 28.21 4.62
CA SER A 369 -13.09 28.49 5.40
C SER A 369 -14.32 27.85 4.77
N ASN A 370 -15.41 27.68 5.53
CA ASN A 370 -16.65 27.04 5.03
C ASN A 370 -17.26 27.74 3.80
N ASN A 371 -17.09 29.04 3.68
CA ASN A 371 -17.53 29.85 2.54
C ASN A 371 -16.43 30.05 1.48
N GLU A 372 -15.29 29.36 1.66
CA GLU A 372 -14.11 29.40 0.80
C GLU A 372 -13.52 30.80 0.59
N THR A 373 -13.82 31.79 1.44
CA THR A 373 -13.24 33.15 1.30
C THR A 373 -11.83 33.25 1.85
N GLU A 374 -11.48 32.44 2.84
CA GLU A 374 -10.15 32.36 3.41
C GLU A 374 -9.52 31.03 3.03
N LEU A 375 -8.26 31.06 2.59
CA LEU A 375 -7.45 29.88 2.35
C LEU A 375 -6.34 29.80 3.41
N TYR A 376 -6.14 28.62 3.97
CA TYR A 376 -5.20 28.40 5.07
C TYR A 376 -3.96 27.63 4.58
N PHE A 377 -2.80 28.03 5.07
CA PHE A 377 -1.51 27.44 4.71
C PHE A 377 -0.63 27.22 5.94
N TYR A 378 0.23 26.22 5.84
CA TYR A 378 1.37 26.04 6.73
C TYR A 378 2.66 26.41 6.00
N TYR A 379 3.60 27.00 6.72
CA TYR A 379 4.92 27.33 6.21
C TYR A 379 5.99 26.94 7.23
N ASP A 380 6.86 26.02 6.84
CA ASP A 380 8.07 25.68 7.61
C ASP A 380 9.22 26.53 7.05
N SER A 381 9.64 27.55 7.79
CA SER A 381 10.75 28.40 7.35
C SER A 381 12.06 27.61 7.41
N PRO A 382 12.79 27.46 6.30
CA PRO A 382 14.04 26.70 6.29
C PRO A 382 15.21 27.44 6.96
N ILE A 383 14.98 28.69 7.39
CA ILE A 383 16.04 29.60 7.84
C ILE A 383 15.82 30.19 9.24
N ASP A 384 14.63 30.02 9.84
CA ASP A 384 14.36 30.57 11.17
C ASP A 384 14.73 29.61 12.33
N GLY A 385 15.05 28.35 12.00
CA GLY A 385 15.51 27.33 12.96
C GLY A 385 14.45 26.90 13.97
N LYS A 386 13.17 27.17 13.71
CA LYS A 386 12.06 26.75 14.55
C LYS A 386 11.47 25.43 14.06
N ASP A 387 11.07 24.58 15.00
CA ASP A 387 10.43 23.29 14.71
C ASP A 387 8.91 23.41 14.51
N GLU A 388 8.32 24.61 14.63
CA GLU A 388 6.87 24.82 14.51
C GLU A 388 6.47 25.55 13.21
N PRO A 389 5.56 24.99 12.39
CA PRO A 389 5.06 25.64 11.18
C PRO A 389 4.32 26.95 11.49
N LYS A 390 4.58 27.99 10.70
CA LYS A 390 3.77 29.22 10.69
C LYS A 390 2.43 28.94 10.01
N LYS A 391 1.33 29.36 10.64
CA LYS A 391 0.00 29.38 10.02
C LYS A 391 -0.18 30.69 9.27
N LEU A 392 -0.55 30.60 8.00
CA LEU A 392 -0.75 31.74 7.11
C LEU A 392 -2.16 31.67 6.51
N THR A 393 -2.74 32.83 6.22
CA THR A 393 -4.07 32.96 5.62
C THR A 393 -3.98 33.84 4.38
N TYR A 394 -4.68 33.44 3.32
CA TYR A 394 -4.88 34.25 2.13
C TYR A 394 -6.37 34.53 1.94
N ASP A 395 -6.73 35.81 1.90
CA ASP A 395 -8.11 36.24 1.65
C ASP A 395 -8.36 36.31 0.14
N ARG A 396 -9.28 35.48 -0.35
CA ARG A 396 -9.75 35.54 -1.74
C ARG A 396 -10.64 36.77 -1.92
N ALA A 397 -10.51 37.44 -3.07
CA ALA A 397 -11.29 38.63 -3.36
C ALA A 397 -12.81 38.39 -3.22
N SER A 398 -13.51 39.37 -2.65
CA SER A 398 -14.98 39.40 -2.65
C SER A 398 -15.52 39.54 -4.08
N LYS A 399 -16.71 39.02 -4.34
CA LYS A 399 -17.42 39.26 -5.61
C LYS A 399 -17.81 40.72 -5.74
#